data_AF-A0A258UDU2-F1
#
_entry.id   AF-A0A258UDU2-F1
#
_cell.length_a   1.000
_cell.length_b   1.000
_cell.length_c   1.000
_cell.angle_alpha   90.00
_cell.angle_beta   90.00
_cell.angle_gamma   90.00
#
_symmetry.space_group_name_H-M   'P 1'
#
loop_
_entity.id
_entity.type
_entity.pdbx_description
1 polymer ?
#
loop_
_entity_poly.entity_id
_entity_poly.type
_entity_poly.pdbx_seq_one_letter_code
_entity_poly.pdbx_strand_id
1 'polypeptide(L)'
;MNDFYTSRPLKSKTTAILLTFFFGPIGLLYASVSASLKMIIGFPILLFLVIGFGILTEIPVLSGFTVVVLLFFLVFYWPISIIWASIAVDKYNREILEEEYLSQQQQLNSQQSFDSKSSLQIDNPSLEEKTVFLHNEISKLKSKYGNKEITEVEYAIKKDKLEKQIEIIKHNLSDTTLESYSEDEEANEKIEKKGVSYLVIFILVALIPISLIGYQKGWFFDRYGNDKTKIKDQIEKTYFGIANGAYTSSTINGIGSDQMPFYNLNFSNVALMGLAPLANILGAKFQIEAKNIDVYKFIDDNTANVKYNLFVYSGSDTSSIDIDMVVKKIGGSWKLDGEKFIGMKSEQSKDQKENSKSEISINYDNYINKEFINNPNSTAWKIIAYRDDVSTLDTEFQKIEFERSLIFNGKKIYMIVDGRIDKVWNKVKEYYDDEYLVIKTKEGYTISQFGNITITDPNKYSIQYDGYSVPIKEITIEKSLIR
;
A
#
# COMPACT_ATOMS: atom_id res chain seq x y z
N MET A 1 58.66 -30.30 29.30
CA MET A 1 57.66 -29.25 29.63
C MET A 1 56.35 -29.75 29.03
N ASN A 2 55.36 -30.04 29.87
CA ASN A 2 54.04 -30.45 29.37
C ASN A 2 53.34 -29.18 28.92
N ASP A 3 53.22 -28.97 27.61
CA ASP A 3 52.41 -27.89 27.07
C ASP A 3 50.94 -28.20 27.39
N PHE A 4 50.38 -27.44 28.33
CA PHE A 4 48.97 -27.56 28.67
C PHE A 4 48.14 -26.93 27.55
N TYR A 5 47.61 -27.77 26.66
CA TYR A 5 46.59 -27.35 25.70
C TYR A 5 45.35 -26.93 26.47
N THR A 6 45.09 -25.62 26.50
CA THR A 6 43.85 -25.07 27.06
C THR A 6 42.76 -25.19 26.01
N SER A 7 41.98 -26.27 26.06
CA SER A 7 40.79 -26.41 25.22
C SER A 7 39.80 -25.29 25.55
N ARG A 8 39.40 -24.50 24.55
CA ARG A 8 38.36 -23.49 24.72
C ARG A 8 37.03 -24.18 25.04
N PRO A 9 36.27 -23.74 26.06
CA PRO A 9 34.99 -24.36 26.38
C PRO A 9 33.93 -24.09 25.30
N LEU A 10 33.13 -25.10 24.99
CA LEU A 10 31.96 -24.94 24.12
C LEU A 10 30.92 -24.02 24.75
N LYS A 11 30.25 -23.23 23.92
CA LYS A 11 29.19 -22.30 24.35
C LYS A 11 27.83 -22.99 24.36
N SER A 12 27.00 -22.66 25.33
CA SER A 12 25.62 -23.17 25.44
C SER A 12 24.67 -22.36 24.57
N LYS A 13 24.00 -23.03 23.63
CA LYS A 13 22.99 -22.42 22.75
C LYS A 13 21.80 -21.85 23.53
N THR A 14 21.32 -22.59 24.52
CA THR A 14 20.20 -22.16 25.39
C THR A 14 20.56 -20.90 26.17
N THR A 15 21.77 -20.84 26.71
CA THR A 15 22.24 -19.65 27.45
C THR A 15 22.34 -18.43 26.55
N ALA A 16 22.85 -18.60 25.33
CA ALA A 16 22.89 -17.51 24.34
C ALA A 16 21.50 -16.99 23.98
N ILE A 17 20.55 -17.90 23.68
CA ILE A 17 19.18 -17.54 23.35
C ILE A 17 18.50 -16.81 24.51
N LEU A 18 18.65 -17.30 25.75
CA LEU A 18 18.08 -16.66 26.94
C LEU A 18 18.68 -15.26 27.16
N LEU A 19 20.00 -15.12 27.08
CA LEU A 19 20.64 -13.80 27.21
C LEU A 19 20.15 -12.82 26.14
N THR A 20 20.08 -13.26 24.89
CA THR A 20 19.58 -12.42 23.79
C THR A 20 18.09 -12.14 23.90
N PHE A 21 17.30 -13.04 24.49
CA PHE A 21 15.89 -12.79 24.74
C PHE A 21 15.67 -11.69 25.79
N PHE A 22 16.46 -11.66 26.87
CA PHE A 22 16.32 -10.65 27.93
C PHE A 22 17.05 -9.33 27.65
N PHE A 23 18.21 -9.40 27.00
CA PHE A 23 19.09 -8.23 26.78
C PHE A 23 19.18 -7.81 25.31
N GLY A 24 18.41 -8.45 24.43
CA GLY A 24 18.40 -8.16 23.00
C GLY A 24 19.80 -8.28 22.38
N PRO A 25 20.24 -7.29 21.59
CA PRO A 25 21.56 -7.27 20.94
C PRO A 25 22.75 -7.30 21.89
N ILE A 26 22.58 -6.91 23.15
CA ILE A 26 23.65 -6.97 24.16
C ILE A 26 23.90 -8.43 24.55
N GLY A 27 22.85 -9.26 24.61
CA GLY A 27 22.98 -10.69 24.88
C GLY A 27 23.80 -11.45 23.82
N LEU A 28 23.86 -10.93 22.59
CA LEU A 28 24.69 -11.47 21.52
C LEU A 28 26.19 -11.45 21.84
N LEU A 29 26.66 -10.62 22.78
CA LEU A 29 28.07 -10.60 23.22
C LEU A 29 28.54 -11.94 23.75
N TYR A 30 27.64 -12.73 24.35
CA TYR A 30 27.95 -14.09 24.79
C TYR A 30 28.30 -15.00 23.60
N ALA A 31 27.52 -14.92 22.52
CA ALA A 31 27.70 -15.74 21.32
C ALA A 31 28.86 -15.23 20.46
N SER A 32 28.80 -13.95 20.04
CA SER A 32 29.79 -13.32 19.17
C SER A 32 29.87 -11.80 19.39
N VAL A 33 31.09 -11.33 19.74
CA VAL A 33 31.39 -9.92 19.94
C VAL A 33 31.21 -9.12 18.65
N SER A 34 31.70 -9.64 17.51
CA SER A 34 31.59 -8.96 16.23
C SER A 34 30.15 -8.85 15.73
N ALA A 35 29.34 -9.88 15.96
CA ALA A 35 27.91 -9.86 15.63
C ALA A 35 27.16 -8.84 16.49
N SER A 36 27.43 -8.82 17.80
CA SER A 36 26.82 -7.85 18.72
C SER A 36 27.20 -6.40 18.35
N LEU A 37 28.47 -6.12 18.04
CA LEU A 37 28.91 -4.79 17.60
C LEU A 37 28.18 -4.31 16.34
N LYS A 38 27.99 -5.18 15.36
CA LYS A 38 27.22 -4.86 14.14
C LYS A 38 25.76 -4.53 14.47
N MET A 39 25.15 -5.25 15.41
CA MET A 39 23.76 -5.02 15.82
C MET A 39 23.59 -3.78 16.71
N ILE A 40 24.53 -3.52 17.62
CA ILE A 40 24.47 -2.39 18.57
C ILE A 40 24.86 -1.07 17.91
N ILE A 41 25.86 -1.07 17.02
CA ILE A 41 26.36 0.17 16.40
C ILE A 41 25.82 0.31 14.98
N GLY A 42 25.96 -0.74 14.16
CA GLY A 42 25.60 -0.66 12.74
C GLY A 42 24.12 -0.39 12.51
N PHE A 43 23.25 -1.13 13.19
CA PHE A 43 21.81 -0.99 13.00
C PHE A 43 21.24 0.36 13.48
N PRO A 44 21.63 0.89 14.66
CA PRO A 44 21.21 2.23 15.07
C PRO A 44 21.72 3.34 14.17
N ILE A 45 22.92 3.22 13.58
CA ILE A 45 23.40 4.19 12.58
C ILE A 45 22.51 4.17 11.33
N LEU A 46 22.17 2.98 10.83
CA LEU A 46 21.24 2.84 9.70
C LEU A 46 19.88 3.47 10.02
N LEU A 47 19.35 3.18 11.22
CA LEU A 47 18.07 3.71 11.67
C LEU A 47 18.11 5.22 11.84
N PHE A 48 19.22 5.77 12.35
CA PHE A 48 19.45 7.21 12.43
C PHE A 48 19.44 7.87 11.03
N LEU A 49 20.02 7.22 10.01
CA LEU A 49 19.96 7.73 8.64
C LEU A 49 18.52 7.70 8.08
N VAL A 50 17.76 6.64 8.33
CA VAL A 50 16.35 6.53 7.88
C VAL A 50 15.48 7.57 8.57
N ILE A 51 15.67 7.78 9.87
CA ILE A 51 14.97 8.81 10.65
C ILE A 51 15.37 10.20 10.17
N GLY A 52 16.68 10.46 10.02
CA GLY A 52 17.18 11.73 9.54
C GLY A 52 16.60 12.08 8.17
N PHE A 53 16.61 11.13 7.24
CA PHE A 53 16.04 11.33 5.92
C PHE A 53 14.51 11.56 5.98
N GLY A 54 13.78 10.78 6.76
CA GLY A 54 12.32 10.90 6.84
C GLY A 54 11.81 12.14 7.57
N ILE A 55 12.49 12.57 8.63
CA ILE A 55 12.10 13.73 9.44
C ILE A 55 12.55 15.04 8.78
N LEU A 56 13.72 15.07 8.15
CA LEU A 56 14.23 16.29 7.51
C LEU A 56 13.51 16.63 6.20
N THR A 57 12.83 15.66 5.58
CA THR A 57 12.02 15.93 4.40
C THR A 57 10.65 16.47 4.79
N GLU A 58 10.26 17.62 4.24
CA GLU A 58 8.92 18.19 4.40
C GLU A 58 7.82 17.40 3.64
N ILE A 59 8.13 16.22 3.11
CA ILE A 59 7.22 15.37 2.35
C ILE A 59 6.46 14.48 3.34
N PRO A 60 5.15 14.69 3.56
CA PRO A 60 4.39 13.94 4.58
C PRO A 60 4.40 12.43 4.34
N VAL A 61 4.41 12.01 3.07
CA VAL A 61 4.46 10.60 2.68
C VAL A 61 5.72 9.90 3.23
N LEU A 62 6.85 10.61 3.22
CA LEU A 62 8.12 10.06 3.66
C LEU A 62 8.17 9.94 5.19
N SER A 63 7.64 10.93 5.91
CA SER A 63 7.58 10.88 7.37
C SER A 63 6.66 9.76 7.88
N GLY A 64 5.49 9.57 7.25
CA GLY A 64 4.60 8.45 7.54
C GLY A 64 5.26 7.09 7.27
N PHE A 65 5.98 6.95 6.16
CA PHE A 65 6.74 5.73 5.85
C PHE A 65 7.82 5.44 6.89
N THR A 66 8.55 6.46 7.35
CA THR A 66 9.57 6.32 8.40
C THR A 66 8.99 5.81 9.71
N VAL A 67 7.80 6.25 10.12
CA VAL A 67 7.11 5.73 11.32
C VAL A 67 6.78 4.24 11.16
N VAL A 68 6.29 3.82 9.99
CA VAL A 68 5.97 2.41 9.72
C VAL A 68 7.23 1.54 9.75
N VAL A 69 8.33 1.99 9.14
CA VAL A 69 9.62 1.28 9.15
C VAL A 69 10.16 1.16 10.58
N LEU A 70 10.03 2.21 11.40
CA LEU A 70 10.43 2.21 12.81
C LEU A 70 9.64 1.18 13.63
N LEU A 71 8.32 1.13 13.44
CA LEU A 71 7.46 0.15 14.12
C LEU A 71 7.82 -1.28 13.71
N PHE A 72 8.01 -1.50 12.40
CA PHE A 72 8.43 -2.80 11.89
C PHE A 72 9.79 -3.19 12.48
N PHE A 73 10.76 -2.28 12.48
CA PHE A 73 12.06 -2.51 13.07
C PHE A 73 11.95 -2.89 14.55
N LEU A 74 11.17 -2.16 15.35
CA LEU A 74 11.00 -2.45 16.78
C LEU A 74 10.50 -3.89 17.03
N VAL A 75 9.56 -4.37 16.21
CA VAL A 75 8.96 -5.71 16.34
C VAL A 75 9.90 -6.81 15.88
N PHE A 76 10.62 -6.61 14.76
CA PHE A 76 11.44 -7.66 14.15
C PHE A 76 12.90 -7.68 14.61
N TYR A 77 13.42 -6.58 15.15
CA TYR A 77 14.81 -6.50 15.60
C TYR A 77 15.12 -7.48 16.72
N TRP A 78 14.17 -7.69 17.64
CA TRP A 78 14.35 -8.59 18.76
C TRP A 78 14.41 -10.08 18.34
N PRO A 79 13.45 -10.62 17.56
CA PRO A 79 13.55 -11.98 17.04
C PRO A 79 14.79 -12.23 16.17
N ILE A 80 15.18 -11.25 15.33
CA ILE A 80 16.38 -11.38 14.47
C ILE A 80 17.64 -11.57 15.33
N SER A 81 17.76 -10.83 16.43
CA SER A 81 18.90 -10.96 17.35
C SER A 81 18.99 -12.39 17.92
N ILE A 82 17.85 -12.98 18.30
CA ILE A 82 17.78 -14.34 18.85
C ILE A 82 18.24 -15.38 17.84
N ILE A 83 17.77 -15.29 16.59
CA ILE A 83 18.17 -16.19 15.49
C ILE A 83 19.68 -16.09 15.27
N TRP A 84 20.22 -14.86 15.25
CA TRP A 84 21.65 -14.64 15.08
C TRP A 84 22.48 -15.21 16.23
N ALA A 85 22.00 -15.14 17.48
CA ALA A 85 22.68 -15.72 18.63
C ALA A 85 22.81 -17.24 18.49
N SER A 86 21.73 -17.90 18.04
CA SER A 86 21.71 -19.34 17.74
C SER A 86 22.77 -19.71 16.69
N ILE A 87 22.78 -19.00 15.55
CA ILE A 87 23.73 -19.25 14.44
C ILE A 87 25.18 -19.02 14.89
N ALA A 88 25.42 -17.95 15.66
CA ALA A 88 26.76 -17.60 16.13
C ALA A 88 27.34 -18.64 17.10
N VAL A 89 26.51 -19.25 17.96
CA VAL A 89 26.97 -20.34 18.84
C VAL A 89 27.29 -21.60 18.05
N ASP A 90 26.45 -21.98 17.08
CA ASP A 90 26.70 -23.17 16.26
C ASP A 90 28.01 -23.04 15.48
N LYS A 91 28.26 -21.86 14.91
CA LYS A 91 29.50 -21.56 14.21
C LYS A 91 30.72 -21.65 15.15
N TYR A 92 30.66 -20.99 16.30
CA TYR A 92 31.74 -21.01 17.29
C TYR A 92 32.08 -22.43 17.78
N ASN A 93 31.05 -23.23 18.07
CA ASN A 93 31.24 -24.61 18.54
C ASN A 93 31.82 -25.51 17.44
N ARG A 94 31.42 -25.30 16.18
CA ARG A 94 31.97 -26.04 15.04
C ARG A 94 33.46 -25.74 14.85
N GLU A 95 33.85 -24.47 14.89
CA GLU A 95 35.25 -24.04 14.76
C GLU A 95 36.13 -24.67 15.87
N ILE A 96 35.65 -24.73 17.11
CA ILE A 96 36.41 -25.39 18.20
C ILE A 96 36.55 -26.90 17.97
N LEU A 97 35.48 -27.58 17.56
CA LEU A 97 35.52 -29.02 17.32
C LEU A 97 36.48 -29.38 16.17
N GLU A 98 36.52 -28.53 15.15
CA GLU A 98 37.43 -28.66 14.01
C GLU A 98 38.90 -28.42 14.42
N GLU A 99 39.17 -27.35 15.19
CA GLU A 99 40.50 -27.09 15.76
C GLU A 99 40.99 -28.26 16.62
N GLU A 100 40.10 -28.85 17.45
CA GLU A 100 40.42 -29.99 18.31
C GLU A 100 40.73 -31.25 17.48
N TYR A 101 39.94 -31.52 16.44
CA TYR A 101 40.15 -32.64 15.52
C TYR A 101 41.50 -32.54 14.79
N LEU A 102 41.80 -31.37 14.22
CA LEU A 102 43.07 -31.10 13.53
C LEU A 102 44.27 -31.26 14.48
N SER A 103 44.15 -30.76 15.71
CA SER A 103 45.19 -30.88 16.73
C SER A 103 45.46 -32.35 17.12
N GLN A 104 44.40 -33.17 17.28
CA GLN A 104 44.53 -34.60 17.55
C GLN A 104 45.19 -35.34 16.37
N GLN A 105 44.82 -35.00 15.14
CA GLN A 105 45.40 -35.60 13.94
C GLN A 105 46.90 -35.28 13.81
N GLN A 106 47.30 -34.04 14.12
CA GLN A 106 48.70 -33.62 14.10
C GLN A 106 49.54 -34.33 15.18
N GLN A 107 48.97 -34.57 16.37
CA GLN A 107 49.62 -35.35 17.43
C GLN A 107 49.81 -36.82 17.02
N LEU A 108 48.79 -37.44 16.42
CA LEU A 108 48.88 -38.83 15.92
C LEU A 108 49.94 -38.97 14.83
N ASN A 109 50.00 -38.03 13.89
CA ASN A 109 51.02 -38.02 12.83
C ASN A 109 52.44 -37.83 13.41
N SER A 110 52.58 -36.99 14.43
CA SER A 110 53.87 -36.78 15.10
C SER A 110 54.35 -38.03 15.83
N GLN A 111 53.45 -38.76 16.52
CA GLN A 111 53.77 -40.04 17.16
C GLN A 111 54.19 -41.11 16.14
N GLN A 112 53.44 -41.26 15.04
CA GLN A 112 53.79 -42.21 13.98
C GLN A 112 55.15 -41.91 13.33
N SER A 113 55.51 -40.62 13.18
CA SER A 113 56.81 -40.21 12.65
C SER A 113 57.99 -40.53 13.60
N PHE A 114 57.73 -40.59 14.91
CA PHE A 114 58.73 -40.94 15.91
C PHE A 114 58.95 -42.45 15.97
N ASP A 115 57.87 -43.24 15.95
CA ASP A 115 57.94 -44.70 15.98
C ASP A 115 58.55 -45.27 14.68
N SER A 116 58.25 -44.69 13.53
CA SER A 116 58.81 -45.10 12.23
C SER A 116 60.32 -44.81 12.07
N LYS A 117 60.89 -43.88 12.85
CA LYS A 117 62.34 -43.66 12.89
C LYS A 117 63.08 -44.64 13.80
N SER A 118 62.37 -45.39 14.66
CA SER A 118 62.98 -46.30 15.64
C SER A 118 62.94 -47.78 15.22
N SER A 119 62.23 -48.14 14.14
CA SER A 119 62.23 -49.49 13.58
C SER A 119 62.86 -49.51 12.21
N LEU A 120 63.88 -50.36 12.04
CA LEU A 120 64.41 -50.86 10.76
C LEU A 120 63.30 -50.99 9.70
N GLN A 121 63.66 -50.70 8.43
CA GLN A 121 62.87 -50.94 7.21
C GLN A 121 61.94 -52.15 7.36
N ILE A 122 60.69 -51.89 7.68
CA ILE A 122 59.58 -52.82 7.47
C ILE A 122 58.72 -52.14 6.42
N ASP A 123 58.55 -52.83 5.31
CA ASP A 123 57.75 -52.40 4.18
C ASP A 123 56.40 -51.87 4.67
N ASN A 124 56.11 -50.59 4.38
CA ASN A 124 54.85 -49.97 4.74
C ASN A 124 53.73 -50.75 4.01
N PRO A 125 52.78 -51.36 4.73
CA PRO A 125 51.73 -52.11 4.09
C PRO A 125 50.90 -51.17 3.21
N SER A 126 50.54 -51.65 2.02
CA SER A 126 49.75 -50.88 1.05
C SER A 126 48.41 -50.46 1.66
N LEU A 127 47.76 -49.40 1.13
CA LEU A 127 46.42 -49.00 1.61
C LEU A 127 45.41 -50.15 1.50
N GLU A 128 45.58 -51.03 0.51
CA GLU A 128 44.76 -52.24 0.36
C GLU A 128 44.99 -53.22 1.53
N GLU A 129 46.24 -53.45 1.92
CA GLU A 129 46.58 -54.32 3.06
C GLU A 129 46.04 -53.76 4.38
N LYS A 130 46.09 -52.44 4.58
CA LYS A 130 45.46 -51.78 5.74
C LYS A 130 43.94 -51.97 5.75
N THR A 131 43.30 -51.90 4.59
CA THR A 131 41.85 -52.10 4.46
C THR A 131 41.46 -53.56 4.78
N VAL A 132 42.23 -54.53 4.28
CA VAL A 132 42.04 -55.96 4.57
C VAL A 132 42.23 -56.24 6.07
N PHE A 133 43.22 -55.62 6.69
CA PHE A 133 43.45 -55.74 8.14
C PHE A 133 42.25 -55.25 8.96
N LEU A 134 41.69 -54.08 8.64
CA LEU A 134 40.53 -53.52 9.33
C LEU A 134 39.26 -54.38 9.16
N HIS A 135 39.04 -54.96 7.98
CA HIS A 135 37.92 -55.90 7.77
C HIS A 135 38.09 -57.19 8.60
N ASN A 136 39.32 -57.68 8.76
CA ASN A 136 39.62 -58.80 9.64
C ASN A 136 39.39 -58.47 11.12
N GLU A 137 39.73 -57.25 11.57
CA GLU A 137 39.42 -56.75 12.91
C GLU A 137 37.90 -56.71 13.18
N ILE A 138 37.10 -56.18 12.25
CA ILE A 138 35.63 -56.18 12.36
C ILE A 138 35.08 -57.62 12.46
N SER A 139 35.66 -58.55 11.70
CA SER A 139 35.27 -59.96 11.71
C SER A 139 35.59 -60.64 13.06
N LYS A 140 36.76 -60.35 13.65
CA LYS A 140 37.13 -60.79 15.00
C LYS A 140 36.23 -60.17 16.08
N LEU A 141 35.85 -58.91 15.93
CA LEU A 141 34.90 -58.24 16.82
C LEU A 141 33.52 -58.92 16.77
N LYS A 142 33.07 -59.31 15.58
CA LYS A 142 31.81 -60.02 15.39
C LYS A 142 31.82 -61.41 16.05
N SER A 143 32.93 -62.15 15.98
CA SER A 143 33.04 -63.45 16.67
C SER A 143 33.05 -63.30 18.19
N LYS A 144 33.77 -62.31 18.74
CA LYS A 144 33.75 -62.00 20.18
C LYS A 144 32.34 -61.64 20.68
N TYR A 145 31.59 -60.87 19.89
CA TYR A 145 30.19 -60.57 20.21
C TYR A 145 29.30 -61.82 20.19
N GLY A 146 29.45 -62.69 19.18
CA GLY A 146 28.74 -63.98 19.11
C GLY A 146 29.04 -64.92 20.29
N ASN A 147 30.28 -64.91 20.78
CA ASN A 147 30.70 -65.65 21.97
C ASN A 147 30.30 -64.98 23.29
N LYS A 148 29.65 -63.81 23.26
CA LYS A 148 29.29 -62.98 24.42
C LYS A 148 30.49 -62.53 25.27
N GLU A 149 31.67 -62.43 24.68
CA GLU A 149 32.87 -61.89 25.35
C GLU A 149 32.82 -60.37 25.51
N ILE A 150 31.98 -59.70 24.72
CA ILE A 150 31.77 -58.24 24.74
C ILE A 150 30.28 -57.91 24.71
N THR A 151 29.91 -56.75 25.23
CA THR A 151 28.53 -56.26 25.23
C THR A 151 28.13 -55.68 23.87
N GLU A 152 26.83 -55.57 23.61
CA GLU A 152 26.28 -54.98 22.37
C GLU A 152 26.72 -53.52 22.18
N VAL A 153 26.72 -52.72 23.26
CA VAL A 153 27.15 -51.32 23.24
C VAL A 153 28.64 -51.22 22.90
N GLU A 154 29.46 -52.09 23.49
CA GLU A 154 30.91 -52.12 23.22
C GLU A 154 31.22 -52.56 21.79
N TYR A 155 30.46 -53.51 21.25
CA TYR A 155 30.53 -53.91 19.85
C TYR A 155 30.18 -52.75 18.90
N ALA A 156 29.08 -52.03 19.17
CA ALA A 156 28.63 -50.92 18.33
C ALA A 156 29.66 -49.78 18.26
N ILE A 157 30.23 -49.38 19.40
CA ILE A 157 31.23 -48.30 19.47
C ILE A 157 32.52 -48.71 18.72
N LYS A 158 33.02 -49.93 18.95
CA LYS A 158 34.26 -50.41 18.30
C LYS A 158 34.07 -50.60 16.80
N LYS A 159 32.90 -51.09 16.38
CA LYS A 159 32.55 -51.24 14.96
C LYS A 159 32.49 -49.89 14.25
N ASP A 160 31.77 -48.90 14.78
CA ASP A 160 31.68 -47.55 14.21
C ASP A 160 33.06 -46.90 14.04
N LYS A 161 33.93 -47.05 15.04
CA LYS A 161 35.31 -46.53 14.98
C LYS A 161 36.13 -47.17 13.84
N LEU A 162 36.01 -48.49 13.63
CA LEU A 162 36.72 -49.19 12.55
C LEU A 162 36.12 -48.87 11.18
N GLU A 163 34.80 -48.73 11.07
CA GLU A 163 34.14 -48.35 9.82
C GLU A 163 34.54 -46.94 9.38
N LYS A 164 34.62 -45.98 10.31
CA LYS A 164 35.16 -44.63 10.03
C LYS A 164 36.61 -44.64 9.55
N GLN A 165 37.46 -45.51 10.11
CA GLN A 165 38.84 -45.65 9.63
C GLN A 165 38.90 -46.20 8.20
N ILE A 166 38.04 -47.17 7.85
CA ILE A 166 37.92 -47.68 6.48
C ILE A 166 37.44 -46.57 5.54
N GLU A 167 36.49 -45.75 5.97
CA GLU A 167 35.95 -44.63 5.18
C GLU A 167 37.02 -43.57 4.90
N ILE A 168 37.83 -43.20 5.90
CA ILE A 168 38.96 -42.27 5.72
C ILE A 168 39.99 -42.85 4.73
N ILE A 169 40.32 -44.14 4.85
CA ILE A 169 41.27 -44.80 3.94
C ILE A 169 40.73 -44.83 2.51
N LYS A 170 39.43 -45.11 2.33
CA LYS A 170 38.76 -45.06 1.02
C LYS A 170 38.73 -43.65 0.45
N HIS A 171 38.45 -42.64 1.28
CA HIS A 171 38.46 -41.24 0.88
C HIS A 171 39.84 -40.80 0.40
N ASN A 172 40.90 -41.18 1.13
CA ASN A 172 42.28 -40.90 0.71
C ASN A 172 42.65 -41.64 -0.59
N LEU A 173 42.17 -42.88 -0.78
CA LEU A 173 42.32 -43.62 -2.04
C LEU A 173 41.63 -42.92 -3.22
N SER A 174 40.44 -42.33 -2.99
CA SER A 174 39.72 -41.56 -4.01
C SER A 174 40.31 -40.17 -4.26
N ASP A 175 40.83 -39.50 -3.24
CA ASP A 175 41.46 -38.18 -3.35
C ASP A 175 42.82 -38.24 -4.07
N THR A 176 43.53 -39.38 -3.98
CA THR A 176 44.75 -39.57 -4.77
C THR A 176 44.46 -39.63 -6.29
N THR A 177 43.18 -39.71 -6.69
CA THR A 177 42.72 -39.63 -8.09
C THR A 177 41.97 -38.33 -8.43
N LEU A 178 41.86 -37.36 -7.51
CA LEU A 178 41.20 -36.07 -7.79
C LEU A 178 41.95 -34.90 -7.14
N GLU A 179 42.80 -34.25 -7.94
CA GLU A 179 43.16 -32.83 -7.74
C GLU A 179 41.91 -31.95 -7.87
N SER A 180 41.18 -31.70 -6.77
CA SER A 180 40.40 -30.46 -6.55
C SER A 180 39.60 -30.53 -5.24
N TYR A 181 40.12 -29.98 -4.15
CA TYR A 181 39.35 -29.79 -2.90
C TYR A 181 39.56 -28.38 -2.32
N SER A 182 39.56 -27.37 -3.20
CA SER A 182 39.58 -25.95 -2.78
C SER A 182 38.33 -25.16 -3.19
N GLU A 183 37.28 -25.79 -3.75
CA GLU A 183 36.08 -25.07 -4.25
C GLU A 183 34.89 -25.02 -3.27
N ASP A 184 34.79 -25.95 -2.31
CA ASP A 184 33.58 -26.04 -1.47
C ASP A 184 33.51 -25.04 -0.30
N GLU A 185 34.67 -24.54 0.17
CA GLU A 185 34.72 -23.53 1.23
C GLU A 185 34.33 -22.13 0.71
N GLU A 186 34.70 -21.82 -0.54
CA GLU A 186 34.31 -20.58 -1.22
C GLU A 186 32.82 -20.58 -1.58
N ALA A 187 32.22 -21.74 -1.85
CA ALA A 187 30.80 -21.88 -2.16
C ALA A 187 29.91 -21.60 -0.93
N ASN A 188 30.29 -22.06 0.26
CA ASN A 188 29.50 -21.85 1.48
C ASN A 188 29.54 -20.39 1.98
N GLU A 189 30.66 -19.68 1.87
CA GLU A 189 30.72 -18.25 2.20
C GLU A 189 29.85 -17.41 1.22
N LYS A 190 29.77 -17.84 -0.04
CA LYS A 190 28.97 -17.18 -1.10
C LYS A 190 27.47 -17.40 -0.92
N ILE A 191 27.05 -18.53 -0.35
CA ILE A 191 25.64 -18.82 -0.03
C ILE A 191 25.16 -17.98 1.16
N GLU A 192 26.01 -17.80 2.19
CA GLU A 192 25.64 -17.02 3.39
C GLU A 192 25.47 -15.52 3.08
N LYS A 193 26.34 -14.94 2.23
CA LYS A 193 26.18 -13.56 1.72
C LYS A 193 24.92 -13.37 0.87
N LYS A 194 24.51 -14.40 0.11
CA LYS A 194 23.29 -14.35 -0.71
C LYS A 194 22.02 -14.42 0.14
N GLY A 195 21.98 -15.26 1.17
CA GLY A 195 20.80 -15.41 2.05
C GLY A 195 20.39 -14.12 2.74
N VAL A 196 21.36 -13.36 3.27
CA VAL A 196 21.09 -12.05 3.90
C VAL A 196 20.60 -11.02 2.87
N SER A 197 21.14 -11.03 1.65
CA SER A 197 20.70 -10.15 0.57
C SER A 197 19.26 -10.44 0.14
N TYR A 198 18.88 -11.71 -0.03
CA TYR A 198 17.52 -12.09 -0.39
C TYR A 198 16.49 -11.75 0.69
N LEU A 199 16.85 -11.85 1.97
CA LEU A 199 15.94 -11.49 3.06
C LEU A 199 15.68 -9.98 3.11
N VAL A 200 16.71 -9.15 2.89
CA VAL A 200 16.56 -7.69 2.79
C VAL A 200 15.73 -7.31 1.57
N ILE A 201 15.99 -7.93 0.40
CA ILE A 201 15.20 -7.71 -0.81
C ILE A 201 13.74 -8.13 -0.60
N PHE A 202 13.49 -9.27 0.06
CA PHE A 202 12.14 -9.75 0.34
C PHE A 202 11.37 -8.79 1.26
N ILE A 203 12.00 -8.25 2.30
CA ILE A 203 11.38 -7.24 3.19
C ILE A 203 11.06 -5.96 2.40
N LEU A 204 11.99 -5.47 1.57
CA LEU A 204 11.76 -4.30 0.73
C LEU A 204 10.60 -4.53 -0.27
N VAL A 205 10.56 -5.69 -0.90
CA VAL A 205 9.50 -6.09 -1.84
C VAL A 205 8.16 -6.26 -1.12
N ALA A 206 8.14 -6.75 0.12
CA ALA A 206 6.91 -6.91 0.91
C ALA A 206 6.36 -5.56 1.44
N LEU A 207 7.21 -4.56 1.65
CA LEU A 207 6.80 -3.23 2.09
C LEU A 207 6.15 -2.40 0.99
N ILE A 208 6.52 -2.62 -0.29
CA ILE A 208 5.94 -1.93 -1.45
C ILE A 208 4.41 -2.13 -1.58
N PRO A 209 3.84 -3.35 -1.53
CA PRO A 209 2.40 -3.54 -1.64
C PRO A 209 1.65 -3.01 -0.40
N ILE A 210 2.24 -3.06 0.79
CA ILE A 210 1.62 -2.51 2.00
C ILE A 210 1.50 -0.98 1.90
N SER A 211 2.55 -0.30 1.40
CA SER A 211 2.50 1.14 1.16
C SER A 211 1.55 1.49 0.01
N LEU A 212 1.48 0.68 -1.06
CA LEU A 212 0.54 0.87 -2.17
C LEU A 212 -0.93 0.74 -1.71
N ILE A 213 -1.24 -0.27 -0.89
CA ILE A 213 -2.59 -0.49 -0.34
C ILE A 213 -2.97 0.64 0.62
N GLY A 214 -2.04 1.10 1.46
CA GLY A 214 -2.25 2.26 2.34
C GLY A 214 -2.49 3.56 1.55
N TYR A 215 -1.78 3.74 0.43
CA TYR A 215 -1.95 4.87 -0.48
C TYR A 215 -3.32 4.84 -1.19
N GLN A 216 -3.70 3.69 -1.77
CA GLN A 216 -4.97 3.54 -2.48
C GLN A 216 -6.20 3.72 -1.57
N LYS A 217 -6.11 3.29 -0.31
CA LYS A 217 -7.22 3.43 0.65
C LYS A 217 -7.28 4.81 1.33
N GLY A 218 -6.38 5.74 0.99
CA GLY A 218 -6.32 7.06 1.63
C GLY A 218 -6.06 6.99 3.14
N TRP A 219 -5.52 5.86 3.62
CA TRP A 219 -5.47 5.54 5.05
C TRP A 219 -4.44 6.38 5.82
N PHE A 220 -3.53 7.03 5.10
CA PHE A 220 -2.39 7.72 5.71
C PHE A 220 -2.34 9.24 5.51
N PHE A 221 -3.12 9.83 4.59
CA PHE A 221 -3.07 11.28 4.36
C PHE A 221 -4.42 11.84 3.94
N ASP A 222 -5.10 12.51 4.87
CA ASP A 222 -6.14 13.48 4.53
C ASP A 222 -5.46 14.66 3.85
N ARG A 223 -5.35 14.60 2.50
CA ARG A 223 -4.67 15.59 1.66
C ARG A 223 -5.09 17.03 1.98
N TYR A 224 -6.32 17.18 2.46
CA TYR A 224 -6.93 18.48 2.75
C TYR A 224 -7.06 18.77 4.25
N GLY A 225 -6.37 18.04 5.13
CA GLY A 225 -6.47 18.22 6.59
C GLY A 225 -6.24 19.67 7.03
N ASN A 226 -5.27 20.37 6.46
CA ASN A 226 -5.03 21.79 6.74
C ASN A 226 -6.17 22.69 6.23
N ASP A 227 -6.71 22.40 5.04
CA ASP A 227 -7.81 23.18 4.48
C ASP A 227 -9.12 22.94 5.25
N LYS A 228 -9.38 21.72 5.74
CA LYS A 228 -10.51 21.44 6.64
C LYS A 228 -10.47 22.29 7.91
N THR A 229 -9.31 22.40 8.55
CA THR A 229 -9.11 23.25 9.73
C THR A 229 -9.35 24.72 9.39
N LYS A 230 -8.81 25.21 8.26
CA LYS A 230 -9.02 26.60 7.82
C LYS A 230 -10.49 26.91 7.51
N ILE A 231 -11.21 26.00 6.87
CA ILE A 231 -12.64 26.13 6.59
C ILE A 231 -13.42 26.22 7.91
N LYS A 232 -13.11 25.35 8.88
CA LYS A 232 -13.73 25.36 10.20
C LYS A 232 -13.49 26.69 10.94
N ASP A 233 -12.23 27.12 11.02
CA ASP A 233 -11.85 28.39 11.64
C ASP A 233 -12.55 29.58 10.96
N GLN A 234 -12.69 29.53 9.63
CA GLN A 234 -13.36 30.60 8.87
C GLN A 234 -14.86 30.68 9.21
N ILE A 235 -15.54 29.55 9.30
CA ILE A 235 -16.97 29.49 9.67
C ILE A 235 -17.17 30.03 11.09
N GLU A 236 -16.36 29.56 12.05
CA GLU A 236 -16.43 29.99 13.45
C GLU A 236 -16.15 31.50 13.60
N LYS A 237 -15.08 32.01 12.95
CA LYS A 237 -14.76 33.45 12.93
C LYS A 237 -15.86 34.29 12.30
N THR A 238 -16.50 33.80 11.25
CA THR A 238 -17.56 34.54 10.55
C THR A 238 -18.79 34.68 11.47
N TYR A 239 -19.26 33.60 12.08
CA TYR A 239 -20.38 33.69 13.03
C TYR A 239 -20.05 34.49 14.29
N PHE A 240 -18.84 34.35 14.82
CA PHE A 240 -18.36 35.18 15.92
C PHE A 240 -18.34 36.67 15.55
N GLY A 241 -17.86 37.00 14.34
CA GLY A 241 -17.86 38.37 13.83
C GLY A 241 -19.28 38.92 13.68
N ILE A 242 -20.23 38.12 13.17
CA ILE A 242 -21.65 38.50 13.06
C ILE A 242 -22.25 38.77 14.44
N ALA A 243 -22.04 37.87 15.41
CA ALA A 243 -22.54 38.00 16.77
C ALA A 243 -22.05 39.29 17.46
N ASN A 244 -20.83 39.72 17.15
CA ASN A 244 -20.22 40.93 17.71
C ASN A 244 -20.38 42.18 16.83
N GLY A 245 -21.18 42.12 15.76
CA GLY A 245 -21.43 43.27 14.88
C GLY A 245 -20.24 43.71 14.03
N ALA A 246 -19.28 42.82 13.73
CA ALA A 246 -18.12 43.13 12.88
C ALA A 246 -18.50 43.41 11.41
N TYR A 247 -19.68 42.97 10.96
CA TYR A 247 -20.15 43.09 9.57
C TYR A 247 -21.36 44.03 9.45
N THR A 248 -21.23 45.28 9.92
CA THR A 248 -22.22 46.33 9.66
C THR A 248 -22.11 46.85 8.23
N SER A 249 -23.15 47.51 7.73
CA SER A 249 -23.12 48.22 6.44
C SER A 249 -21.96 49.22 6.34
N SER A 250 -21.54 49.81 7.47
CA SER A 250 -20.39 50.72 7.55
C SER A 250 -19.04 50.02 7.49
N THR A 251 -18.86 48.84 8.10
CA THR A 251 -17.60 48.09 8.02
C THR A 251 -17.44 47.40 6.67
N ILE A 252 -18.54 46.91 6.10
CA ILE A 252 -18.55 46.25 4.79
C ILE A 252 -18.10 47.18 3.66
N ASN A 253 -18.48 48.46 3.68
CA ASN A 253 -18.10 49.43 2.65
C ASN A 253 -16.59 49.79 2.64
N GLY A 254 -15.85 49.46 3.71
CA GLY A 254 -14.41 49.71 3.84
C GLY A 254 -13.52 48.48 3.67
N ILE A 255 -14.09 47.28 3.61
CA ILE A 255 -13.36 46.01 3.51
C ILE A 255 -13.26 45.64 2.02
N GLY A 256 -12.04 45.55 1.49
CA GLY A 256 -11.81 45.09 0.11
C GLY A 256 -12.40 43.69 -0.12
N SER A 257 -12.78 43.37 -1.36
CA SER A 257 -13.37 42.07 -1.74
C SER A 257 -12.57 40.86 -1.26
N ASP A 258 -11.25 41.01 -1.11
CA ASP A 258 -10.33 39.97 -0.67
C ASP A 258 -10.47 39.62 0.80
N GLN A 259 -10.88 40.59 1.63
CA GLN A 259 -11.01 40.44 3.07
C GLN A 259 -12.42 40.01 3.51
N MET A 260 -13.39 39.98 2.61
CA MET A 260 -14.72 39.47 2.95
C MET A 260 -14.72 37.94 3.08
N PRO A 261 -15.38 37.40 4.13
CA PRO A 261 -15.47 35.96 4.34
C PRO A 261 -16.43 35.28 3.36
N PHE A 262 -17.14 36.04 2.51
CA PHE A 262 -18.15 35.53 1.60
C PHE A 262 -17.73 35.68 0.13
N TYR A 263 -18.19 34.75 -0.70
CA TYR A 263 -18.31 34.92 -2.15
C TYR A 263 -19.78 34.82 -2.54
N ASN A 264 -20.13 35.28 -3.73
CA ASN A 264 -21.52 35.26 -4.22
C ASN A 264 -22.52 35.95 -3.25
N LEU A 265 -22.11 37.07 -2.66
CA LEU A 265 -22.93 37.80 -1.71
C LEU A 265 -23.82 38.79 -2.46
N ASN A 266 -25.13 38.54 -2.50
CA ASN A 266 -26.07 39.57 -2.95
C ASN A 266 -26.24 40.60 -1.82
N PHE A 267 -25.57 41.75 -1.93
CA PHE A 267 -25.63 42.81 -0.91
C PHE A 267 -27.04 43.32 -0.64
N SER A 268 -27.94 43.25 -1.62
CA SER A 268 -29.35 43.59 -1.40
C SER A 268 -29.94 42.62 -0.38
N ASN A 269 -29.64 41.33 -0.50
CA ASN A 269 -30.03 40.32 0.48
C ASN A 269 -29.31 40.52 1.80
N VAL A 270 -28.02 40.85 1.84
CA VAL A 270 -27.31 41.05 3.13
C VAL A 270 -27.69 42.34 3.84
N ALA A 271 -28.11 43.39 3.13
CA ALA A 271 -28.63 44.60 3.75
C ALA A 271 -30.09 44.43 4.20
N LEU A 272 -30.91 43.68 3.44
CA LEU A 272 -32.29 43.31 3.83
C LEU A 272 -32.33 42.23 4.93
N MET A 273 -31.39 41.29 4.92
CA MET A 273 -31.14 40.28 5.96
C MET A 273 -30.27 40.84 7.09
N GLY A 274 -29.68 42.01 6.87
CA GLY A 274 -28.63 42.59 7.70
C GLY A 274 -29.22 43.17 8.94
N LEU A 275 -29.01 42.44 10.05
CA LEU A 275 -28.63 42.89 11.39
C LEU A 275 -29.46 44.00 12.07
N ALA A 276 -30.05 44.96 11.39
CA ALA A 276 -31.00 45.92 11.91
C ALA A 276 -32.35 45.27 12.28
N PRO A 277 -32.96 44.34 11.50
CA PRO A 277 -34.12 43.59 11.96
C PRO A 277 -33.74 42.61 13.06
N LEU A 278 -32.62 41.87 12.96
CA LEU A 278 -32.18 40.99 14.05
C LEU A 278 -31.84 41.76 15.33
N ALA A 279 -31.10 42.87 15.28
CA ALA A 279 -30.76 43.66 16.47
C ALA A 279 -31.96 44.42 17.05
N ASN A 280 -32.95 44.85 16.22
CA ASN A 280 -34.17 45.50 16.71
C ASN A 280 -35.25 44.51 17.17
N ILE A 281 -35.34 43.31 16.59
CA ILE A 281 -36.26 42.24 17.03
C ILE A 281 -35.68 41.50 18.24
N LEU A 282 -34.35 41.35 18.31
CA LEU A 282 -33.65 40.63 19.37
C LEU A 282 -32.99 41.60 20.37
N GLY A 283 -33.77 42.52 20.95
CA GLY A 283 -33.31 43.33 22.10
C GLY A 283 -32.80 42.51 23.31
N ALA A 284 -32.86 41.17 23.23
CA ALA A 284 -32.22 40.21 24.12
C ALA A 284 -30.88 39.72 23.54
N LYS A 285 -29.86 39.60 24.40
CA LYS A 285 -28.56 39.00 24.07
C LYS A 285 -28.75 37.65 23.37
N PHE A 286 -28.60 37.60 22.05
CA PHE A 286 -28.58 36.35 21.31
C PHE A 286 -27.14 35.90 21.09
N GLN A 287 -26.92 34.60 21.13
CA GLN A 287 -25.64 33.98 20.82
C GLN A 287 -25.84 33.06 19.62
N ILE A 288 -24.91 33.07 18.67
CA ILE A 288 -24.90 32.14 17.53
C ILE A 288 -23.60 31.35 17.53
N GLU A 289 -23.69 30.06 17.24
CA GLU A 289 -22.57 29.14 17.30
C GLU A 289 -22.72 28.04 16.25
N ALA A 290 -21.69 27.84 15.40
CA ALA A 290 -21.66 26.73 14.46
C ALA A 290 -21.04 25.49 15.14
N LYS A 291 -21.73 24.36 15.08
CA LYS A 291 -21.29 23.06 15.63
C LYS A 291 -21.33 21.99 14.56
N ASN A 292 -20.63 20.87 14.84
CA ASN A 292 -20.60 19.69 13.97
C ASN A 292 -20.19 20.02 12.53
N ILE A 293 -19.19 20.89 12.37
CA ILE A 293 -18.68 21.29 11.05
C ILE A 293 -17.95 20.11 10.41
N ASP A 294 -18.53 19.60 9.32
CA ASP A 294 -18.00 18.48 8.54
C ASP A 294 -17.75 18.92 7.08
N VAL A 295 -16.47 18.90 6.70
CA VAL A 295 -16.04 19.11 5.31
C VAL A 295 -15.98 17.74 4.62
N TYR A 296 -17.14 17.30 4.16
CA TYR A 296 -17.36 15.91 3.74
C TYR A 296 -16.87 15.60 2.32
N LYS A 297 -16.65 16.63 1.48
CA LYS A 297 -16.18 16.44 0.09
C LYS A 297 -15.39 17.63 -0.41
N PHE A 298 -14.17 17.40 -0.89
CA PHE A 298 -13.45 18.34 -1.75
C PHE A 298 -13.83 18.05 -3.21
N ILE A 299 -14.31 19.06 -3.92
CA ILE A 299 -14.62 18.97 -5.35
C ILE A 299 -13.32 19.14 -6.15
N ASP A 300 -12.50 20.10 -5.74
CA ASP A 300 -11.16 20.38 -6.26
C ASP A 300 -10.30 21.05 -5.16
N ASP A 301 -9.08 21.46 -5.49
CA ASP A 301 -8.15 22.08 -4.53
C ASP A 301 -8.61 23.45 -3.99
N ASN A 302 -9.64 24.04 -4.61
CA ASN A 302 -10.18 25.35 -4.29
C ASN A 302 -11.69 25.32 -3.95
N THR A 303 -12.33 24.15 -3.91
CA THR A 303 -13.78 24.05 -3.71
C THR A 303 -14.11 22.84 -2.83
N ALA A 304 -14.89 23.05 -1.77
CA ALA A 304 -15.33 21.98 -0.88
C ALA A 304 -16.80 22.15 -0.47
N ASN A 305 -17.45 21.04 -0.15
CA ASN A 305 -18.79 21.03 0.45
C ASN A 305 -18.67 20.84 1.96
N VAL A 306 -19.47 21.60 2.70
CA VAL A 306 -19.45 21.66 4.15
C VAL A 306 -20.87 21.55 4.68
N LYS A 307 -21.04 20.73 5.72
CA LYS A 307 -22.27 20.62 6.51
C LYS A 307 -22.01 21.01 7.95
N TYR A 308 -22.94 21.71 8.58
CA TYR A 308 -22.87 22.03 10.00
C TYR A 308 -24.25 22.39 10.55
N ASN A 309 -24.36 22.41 11.89
CA ASN A 309 -25.55 22.89 12.58
C ASN A 309 -25.25 24.30 13.13
N LEU A 310 -26.06 25.28 12.73
CA LEU A 310 -26.03 26.62 13.31
C LEU A 310 -27.00 26.69 14.50
N PHE A 311 -26.46 26.84 15.70
CA PHE A 311 -27.24 27.04 16.91
C PHE A 311 -27.47 28.53 17.15
N VAL A 312 -28.73 28.88 17.44
CA VAL A 312 -29.16 30.23 17.81
C VAL A 312 -29.76 30.15 19.20
N TYR A 313 -29.18 30.88 20.14
CA TYR A 313 -29.62 30.97 21.53
C TYR A 313 -30.27 32.33 21.76
N SER A 314 -31.50 32.35 22.25
CA SER A 314 -32.25 33.56 22.60
C SER A 314 -32.85 33.39 24.00
N GLY A 315 -32.16 33.94 25.01
CA GLY A 315 -32.53 33.68 26.40
C GLY A 315 -32.37 32.20 26.78
N SER A 316 -33.47 31.54 27.16
CA SER A 316 -33.51 30.09 27.43
C SER A 316 -33.71 29.23 26.17
N ASP A 317 -34.15 29.84 25.08
CA ASP A 317 -34.59 29.11 23.91
C ASP A 317 -33.40 28.82 23.00
N THR A 318 -33.32 27.59 22.49
CA THR A 318 -32.28 27.14 21.56
C THR A 318 -32.93 26.57 20.32
N SER A 319 -32.58 27.12 19.16
CA SER A 319 -32.95 26.57 17.86
C SER A 319 -31.70 26.17 17.08
N SER A 320 -31.82 25.16 16.22
CA SER A 320 -30.73 24.70 15.36
C SER A 320 -31.17 24.70 13.89
N ILE A 321 -30.28 25.11 13.00
CA ILE A 321 -30.50 25.15 11.55
C ILE A 321 -29.40 24.34 10.88
N ASP A 322 -29.77 23.37 10.05
CA ASP A 322 -28.82 22.59 9.26
C ASP A 322 -28.39 23.39 8.04
N ILE A 323 -27.09 23.65 7.91
CA ILE A 323 -26.50 24.34 6.77
C ILE A 323 -25.70 23.34 5.94
N ASP A 324 -25.99 23.34 4.63
CA ASP A 324 -25.23 22.60 3.62
C ASP A 324 -24.80 23.59 2.53
N MET A 325 -23.49 23.84 2.42
CA MET A 325 -22.97 24.89 1.56
C MET A 325 -21.66 24.51 0.87
N VAL A 326 -21.40 25.21 -0.24
CA VAL A 326 -20.12 25.15 -0.94
C VAL A 326 -19.22 26.26 -0.40
N VAL A 327 -17.95 25.97 -0.19
CA VAL A 327 -16.92 26.95 0.15
C VAL A 327 -15.86 26.98 -0.95
N LYS A 328 -15.30 28.17 -1.22
CA LYS A 328 -14.31 28.38 -2.28
C LYS A 328 -13.06 29.08 -1.77
N LYS A 329 -11.89 28.67 -2.24
CA LYS A 329 -10.60 29.30 -1.95
C LYS A 329 -10.34 30.39 -2.98
N ILE A 330 -10.41 31.64 -2.56
CA ILE A 330 -10.24 32.83 -3.41
C ILE A 330 -9.19 33.72 -2.77
N GLY A 331 -8.12 34.04 -3.52
CA GLY A 331 -6.98 34.79 -2.97
C GLY A 331 -6.26 34.06 -1.84
N GLY A 332 -6.25 32.71 -1.87
CA GLY A 332 -5.62 31.87 -0.86
C GLY A 332 -6.42 31.66 0.43
N SER A 333 -7.56 32.33 0.59
CA SER A 333 -8.44 32.21 1.76
C SER A 333 -9.74 31.51 1.39
N TRP A 334 -10.25 30.64 2.28
CA TRP A 334 -11.56 30.02 2.12
C TRP A 334 -12.67 31.03 2.37
N LYS A 335 -13.65 31.07 1.48
CA LYS A 335 -14.81 31.96 1.51
C LYS A 335 -16.09 31.14 1.47
N LEU A 336 -17.09 31.61 2.19
CA LEU A 336 -18.41 30.99 2.34
C LEU A 336 -19.36 31.47 1.23
N ASP A 337 -20.22 30.60 0.72
CA ASP A 337 -21.29 30.98 -0.21
C ASP A 337 -22.35 31.84 0.49
N GLY A 338 -22.36 33.13 0.17
CA GLY A 338 -23.24 34.12 0.76
C GLY A 338 -24.73 33.84 0.56
N GLU A 339 -25.12 33.19 -0.54
CA GLU A 339 -26.53 32.87 -0.83
C GLU A 339 -27.07 31.73 0.05
N LYS A 340 -26.20 30.78 0.43
CA LYS A 340 -26.59 29.59 1.21
C LYS A 340 -26.33 29.73 2.71
N PHE A 341 -25.65 30.79 3.13
CA PHE A 341 -25.13 30.96 4.48
C PHE A 341 -26.20 31.02 5.60
N ILE A 342 -27.45 31.37 5.30
CA ILE A 342 -28.52 31.52 6.30
C ILE A 342 -29.58 30.41 6.22
N GLY A 343 -29.45 29.43 5.30
CA GLY A 343 -30.38 28.29 5.23
C GLY A 343 -31.84 28.65 4.93
N MET A 344 -32.16 29.93 4.70
CA MET A 344 -33.47 30.37 4.24
C MET A 344 -33.60 29.95 2.77
N LYS A 345 -34.19 28.79 2.54
CA LYS A 345 -34.72 28.45 1.22
C LYS A 345 -35.59 29.63 0.79
N SER A 346 -35.25 30.26 -0.32
CA SER A 346 -36.12 31.24 -0.96
C SER A 346 -37.40 30.51 -1.36
N GLU A 347 -38.41 30.54 -0.49
CA GLU A 347 -39.73 29.96 -0.72
C GLU A 347 -40.55 30.74 -1.76
N GLN A 348 -39.88 31.48 -2.64
CA GLN A 348 -40.54 32.11 -3.77
C GLN A 348 -40.53 31.15 -4.96
N SER A 349 -41.74 30.68 -5.29
CA SER A 349 -42.20 30.02 -6.53
C SER A 349 -42.16 28.48 -6.59
N LYS A 350 -42.92 27.79 -5.72
CA LYS A 350 -43.42 26.44 -6.04
C LYS A 350 -44.86 26.12 -5.61
N ASP A 351 -45.68 27.12 -5.33
CA ASP A 351 -47.12 26.90 -5.18
C ASP A 351 -47.85 27.08 -6.53
N GLN A 352 -47.94 25.99 -7.29
CA GLN A 352 -49.14 25.54 -8.03
C GLN A 352 -48.81 24.38 -8.99
N LYS A 353 -48.91 23.14 -8.49
CA LYS A 353 -49.74 22.08 -9.07
C LYS A 353 -49.56 20.78 -8.29
N GLU A 354 -50.50 20.55 -7.37
CA GLU A 354 -50.90 19.20 -6.98
C GLU A 354 -51.47 18.48 -8.21
N ASN A 355 -50.97 17.27 -8.50
CA ASN A 355 -51.76 16.06 -8.19
C ASN A 355 -50.97 14.78 -8.52
N SER A 356 -50.64 14.07 -7.44
CA SER A 356 -50.61 12.61 -7.28
C SER A 356 -50.14 11.73 -8.47
N LYS A 357 -48.89 11.28 -8.39
CA LYS A 357 -48.51 9.87 -8.63
C LYS A 357 -47.19 9.60 -7.92
N SER A 358 -47.15 8.54 -7.13
CA SER A 358 -45.98 8.10 -6.39
C SER A 358 -44.91 7.58 -7.36
N GLU A 359 -43.89 8.40 -7.63
CA GLU A 359 -42.64 7.99 -8.28
C GLU A 359 -41.56 7.76 -7.23
N ILE A 360 -40.92 6.60 -7.28
CA ILE A 360 -39.66 6.36 -6.58
C ILE A 360 -38.57 7.08 -7.39
N SER A 361 -38.08 8.21 -6.88
CA SER A 361 -37.02 8.98 -7.50
C SER A 361 -35.65 8.34 -7.23
N ILE A 362 -34.95 7.89 -8.27
CA ILE A 362 -33.49 7.70 -8.20
C ILE A 362 -32.86 9.07 -8.47
N ASN A 363 -32.06 9.55 -7.51
CA ASN A 363 -31.46 10.87 -7.52
C ASN A 363 -30.22 10.90 -8.44
N TYR A 364 -30.32 11.62 -9.57
CA TYR A 364 -29.26 11.76 -10.58
C TYR A 364 -28.43 13.06 -10.44
N ASP A 365 -28.61 13.87 -9.39
CA ASP A 365 -28.15 15.27 -9.38
C ASP A 365 -26.63 15.49 -9.19
N ASN A 366 -25.77 14.46 -9.25
CA ASN A 366 -24.34 14.62 -8.91
C ASN A 366 -23.32 14.56 -10.06
N TYR A 367 -23.72 14.38 -11.33
CA TYR A 367 -22.74 14.20 -12.42
C TYR A 367 -22.97 15.00 -13.71
N ILE A 368 -24.01 15.84 -13.81
CA ILE A 368 -24.23 16.65 -15.02
C ILE A 368 -24.58 18.09 -14.62
N ASN A 369 -23.68 19.02 -14.93
CA ASN A 369 -23.96 20.44 -14.80
C ASN A 369 -24.95 20.86 -15.91
N LYS A 370 -26.21 21.12 -15.52
CA LYS A 370 -27.32 21.46 -16.42
C LYS A 370 -27.10 22.77 -17.20
N GLU A 371 -26.17 23.63 -16.79
CA GLU A 371 -25.88 24.90 -17.46
C GLU A 371 -25.15 24.75 -18.80
N PHE A 372 -24.46 23.63 -19.06
CA PHE A 372 -23.66 23.42 -20.28
C PHE A 372 -24.48 22.97 -21.52
N ILE A 373 -25.75 22.62 -21.31
CA ILE A 373 -26.60 21.99 -22.34
C ILE A 373 -27.33 23.04 -23.20
N ASN A 374 -27.56 24.26 -22.71
CA ASN A 374 -28.50 25.22 -23.33
C ASN A 374 -27.87 26.31 -24.21
N ASN A 375 -26.86 26.01 -25.05
CA ASN A 375 -26.43 26.95 -26.09
C ASN A 375 -27.11 26.60 -27.43
N PRO A 376 -28.20 27.29 -27.83
CA PRO A 376 -28.96 26.99 -29.05
C PRO A 376 -28.24 27.37 -30.36
N ASN A 377 -27.04 27.97 -30.29
CA ASN A 377 -26.32 28.47 -31.47
C ASN A 377 -25.15 27.57 -31.92
N SER A 378 -24.95 26.40 -31.31
CA SER A 378 -23.92 25.45 -31.74
C SER A 378 -24.43 24.56 -32.86
N THR A 379 -23.82 24.63 -34.05
CA THR A 379 -24.07 23.68 -35.15
C THR A 379 -23.43 22.30 -34.92
N ALA A 380 -22.74 22.10 -33.79
CA ALA A 380 -22.17 20.82 -33.41
C ALA A 380 -23.23 19.94 -32.74
N TRP A 381 -23.57 18.85 -33.42
CA TRP A 381 -24.47 17.81 -32.91
C TRP A 381 -23.85 17.18 -31.66
N LYS A 382 -24.54 17.25 -30.51
CA LYS A 382 -24.05 16.66 -29.25
C LYS A 382 -24.53 15.21 -29.13
N ILE A 383 -23.62 14.28 -28.84
CA ILE A 383 -23.95 12.86 -28.60
C ILE A 383 -23.51 12.46 -27.19
N ILE A 384 -24.41 11.86 -26.43
CA ILE A 384 -24.05 11.19 -25.17
C ILE A 384 -23.84 9.70 -25.46
N ALA A 385 -22.66 9.20 -25.09
CA ALA A 385 -22.29 7.80 -25.27
C ALA A 385 -22.44 7.03 -23.97
N TYR A 386 -23.17 5.92 -24.00
CA TYR A 386 -23.37 5.05 -22.85
C TYR A 386 -22.78 3.66 -23.08
N ARG A 387 -21.93 3.19 -22.16
CA ARG A 387 -21.30 1.86 -22.19
C ARG A 387 -21.87 1.01 -21.06
N ASP A 388 -22.37 -0.18 -21.39
CA ASP A 388 -22.88 -1.15 -20.42
C ASP A 388 -22.21 -2.53 -20.64
N ASP A 389 -21.80 -3.17 -19.54
CA ASP A 389 -21.20 -4.51 -19.50
C ASP A 389 -22.24 -5.62 -19.26
N VAL A 390 -23.53 -5.28 -19.12
CA VAL A 390 -24.59 -6.23 -18.76
C VAL A 390 -25.40 -6.70 -19.98
N SER A 391 -25.78 -7.99 -19.97
CA SER A 391 -26.26 -8.74 -21.15
C SER A 391 -27.78 -8.87 -21.29
N THR A 392 -28.58 -8.09 -20.56
CA THR A 392 -30.04 -8.22 -20.55
C THR A 392 -30.73 -6.86 -20.54
N LEU A 393 -31.59 -6.62 -21.54
CA LEU A 393 -32.50 -5.48 -21.65
C LEU A 393 -33.90 -5.93 -21.20
N ASP A 394 -34.36 -5.52 -20.01
CA ASP A 394 -35.78 -5.55 -19.62
C ASP A 394 -36.41 -4.14 -19.76
N THR A 395 -37.72 -3.97 -19.57
CA THR A 395 -38.57 -2.93 -20.22
C THR A 395 -39.18 -1.88 -19.26
N GLU A 396 -38.69 -0.64 -19.31
CA GLU A 396 -39.31 0.66 -18.96
C GLU A 396 -38.26 1.82 -18.94
N PHE A 397 -38.36 2.79 -19.85
CA PHE A 397 -37.51 3.98 -19.81
C PHE A 397 -38.21 5.18 -19.15
N GLN A 398 -37.46 5.90 -18.32
CA GLN A 398 -37.69 7.34 -18.10
C GLN A 398 -37.22 8.11 -19.34
N LYS A 399 -38.04 9.07 -19.79
CA LYS A 399 -37.82 9.91 -20.97
C LYS A 399 -36.42 10.57 -20.94
N ILE A 400 -35.52 10.11 -21.81
CA ILE A 400 -34.22 10.74 -22.02
C ILE A 400 -34.39 11.84 -23.07
N GLU A 401 -34.43 13.10 -22.65
CA GLU A 401 -34.54 14.27 -23.54
C GLU A 401 -33.18 14.66 -24.13
N PHE A 402 -32.61 13.83 -25.03
CA PHE A 402 -31.45 14.23 -25.84
C PHE A 402 -31.78 14.14 -27.33
N GLU A 403 -31.32 15.13 -28.11
CA GLU A 403 -31.47 15.18 -29.56
C GLU A 403 -30.82 13.97 -30.24
N ARG A 404 -29.63 13.54 -29.78
CA ARG A 404 -28.94 12.32 -30.25
C ARG A 404 -28.15 11.60 -29.15
N SER A 405 -28.10 10.28 -29.18
CA SER A 405 -27.31 9.45 -28.25
C SER A 405 -26.79 8.19 -28.90
N LEU A 406 -25.66 7.66 -28.41
CA LEU A 406 -25.11 6.37 -28.81
C LEU A 406 -25.08 5.41 -27.62
N ILE A 407 -25.66 4.23 -27.79
CA ILE A 407 -25.66 3.18 -26.76
C ILE A 407 -24.81 2.01 -27.26
N PHE A 408 -23.78 1.67 -26.50
CA PHE A 408 -22.90 0.54 -26.75
C PHE A 408 -23.33 -0.64 -25.87
N ASN A 409 -23.99 -1.62 -26.49
CA ASN A 409 -24.26 -2.92 -25.89
C ASN A 409 -23.22 -3.90 -26.44
N GLY A 410 -22.68 -4.82 -25.64
CA GLY A 410 -21.55 -5.69 -25.99
C GLY A 410 -21.50 -6.26 -27.43
N LYS A 411 -22.63 -6.45 -28.14
CA LYS A 411 -22.67 -6.86 -29.56
C LYS A 411 -23.21 -5.83 -30.56
N LYS A 412 -23.85 -4.75 -30.11
CA LYS A 412 -24.58 -3.80 -30.97
C LYS A 412 -24.39 -2.36 -30.53
N ILE A 413 -24.48 -1.45 -31.48
CA ILE A 413 -24.42 0.00 -31.25
C ILE A 413 -25.74 0.59 -31.73
N TYR A 414 -26.42 1.34 -30.88
CA TYR A 414 -27.69 1.99 -31.20
C TYR A 414 -27.48 3.49 -31.29
N MET A 415 -27.90 4.10 -32.39
CA MET A 415 -28.08 5.54 -32.50
C MET A 415 -29.52 5.87 -32.17
N ILE A 416 -29.71 6.68 -31.13
CA ILE A 416 -30.99 7.24 -30.76
C ILE A 416 -31.04 8.68 -31.25
N VAL A 417 -32.13 9.07 -31.91
CA VAL A 417 -32.42 10.43 -32.33
C VAL A 417 -33.83 10.76 -31.87
N ASP A 418 -33.99 11.86 -31.12
CA ASP A 418 -35.27 12.29 -30.54
C ASP A 418 -36.01 11.16 -29.78
N GLY A 419 -35.27 10.40 -28.99
CA GLY A 419 -35.79 9.29 -28.19
C GLY A 419 -36.19 8.03 -28.98
N ARG A 420 -35.89 7.95 -30.28
CA ARG A 420 -36.18 6.77 -31.13
C ARG A 420 -34.90 6.15 -31.68
N ILE A 421 -34.88 4.83 -31.87
CA ILE A 421 -33.74 4.20 -32.55
C ILE A 421 -33.78 4.59 -34.03
N ASP A 422 -32.76 5.32 -34.46
CA ASP A 422 -32.55 5.69 -35.86
C ASP A 422 -31.73 4.63 -36.59
N LYS A 423 -30.67 4.13 -35.94
CA LYS A 423 -29.74 3.18 -36.57
C LYS A 423 -29.19 2.16 -35.59
N VAL A 424 -28.96 0.95 -36.10
CA VAL A 424 -28.36 -0.16 -35.36
C VAL A 424 -27.18 -0.71 -36.14
N TRP A 425 -26.03 -0.85 -35.49
CA TRP A 425 -24.84 -1.48 -36.06
C TRP A 425 -24.45 -2.73 -35.28
N ASN A 426 -23.97 -3.74 -35.99
CA ASN A 426 -23.45 -4.96 -35.37
C ASN A 426 -21.94 -4.81 -35.15
N LYS A 427 -21.49 -4.88 -33.89
CA LYS A 427 -20.07 -4.76 -33.55
C LYS A 427 -19.31 -5.99 -34.02
N VAL A 428 -18.24 -5.78 -34.79
CA VAL A 428 -17.34 -6.85 -35.27
C VAL A 428 -16.05 -6.85 -34.45
N LYS A 429 -15.47 -5.68 -34.22
CA LYS A 429 -14.19 -5.55 -33.52
C LYS A 429 -14.19 -4.28 -32.67
N GLU A 430 -13.64 -4.40 -31.48
CA GLU A 430 -13.34 -3.29 -30.57
C GLU A 430 -11.86 -3.38 -30.21
N TYR A 431 -11.14 -2.28 -30.35
CA TYR A 431 -9.72 -2.20 -29.98
C TYR A 431 -9.37 -0.74 -29.64
N TYR A 432 -8.27 -0.57 -28.94
CA TYR A 432 -7.66 0.75 -28.75
C TYR A 432 -6.57 0.95 -29.81
N ASP A 433 -6.62 2.09 -30.50
CA ASP A 433 -5.58 2.56 -31.42
C ASP A 433 -4.97 3.80 -30.75
N ASP A 434 -3.74 3.69 -30.24
CA ASP A 434 -3.16 4.62 -29.27
C ASP A 434 -4.11 4.88 -28.07
N GLU A 435 -4.65 6.09 -27.95
CA GLU A 435 -5.58 6.50 -26.89
C GLU A 435 -7.06 6.48 -27.34
N TYR A 436 -7.33 6.06 -28.57
CA TYR A 436 -8.65 6.11 -29.19
C TYR A 436 -9.36 4.76 -29.06
N LEU A 437 -10.57 4.76 -28.49
CA LEU A 437 -11.45 3.59 -28.62
C LEU A 437 -11.96 3.53 -30.06
N VAL A 438 -11.67 2.44 -30.77
CA VAL A 438 -12.11 2.22 -32.16
C VAL A 438 -13.01 0.99 -32.25
N ILE A 439 -14.20 1.20 -32.80
CA ILE A 439 -15.21 0.15 -32.98
C ILE A 439 -15.51 0.00 -34.48
N LYS A 440 -15.29 -1.21 -35.00
CA LYS A 440 -15.65 -1.58 -36.37
C LYS A 440 -16.94 -2.38 -36.39
N THR A 441 -17.80 -2.04 -37.33
CA THR A 441 -19.13 -2.64 -37.48
C THR A 441 -19.18 -3.57 -38.69
N LYS A 442 -20.16 -4.48 -38.72
CA LYS A 442 -20.37 -5.42 -39.84
C LYS A 442 -20.77 -4.70 -41.12
N GLU A 443 -21.43 -3.56 -40.95
CA GLU A 443 -21.90 -2.69 -42.02
C GLU A 443 -20.78 -1.81 -42.61
N GLY A 444 -19.53 -1.95 -42.12
CA GLY A 444 -18.35 -1.24 -42.65
C GLY A 444 -18.10 0.14 -42.02
N TYR A 445 -18.88 0.54 -41.01
CA TYR A 445 -18.66 1.78 -40.27
C TYR A 445 -17.52 1.63 -39.26
N THR A 446 -16.80 2.72 -39.05
CA THR A 446 -15.81 2.88 -37.98
C THR A 446 -16.27 3.99 -37.05
N ILE A 447 -16.37 3.69 -35.75
CA ILE A 447 -16.71 4.65 -34.71
C ILE A 447 -15.47 4.83 -33.82
N SER A 448 -14.96 6.05 -33.71
CA SER A 448 -13.82 6.36 -32.83
C SER A 448 -14.19 7.41 -31.78
N GLN A 449 -13.60 7.31 -30.59
CA GLN A 449 -13.83 8.23 -29.49
C GLN A 449 -12.52 8.79 -28.93
N PHE A 450 -12.36 10.12 -28.99
CA PHE A 450 -11.29 10.88 -28.34
C PHE A 450 -11.68 12.34 -28.18
N GLY A 451 -12.22 12.69 -27.01
CA GLY A 451 -12.88 13.98 -26.77
C GLY A 451 -14.20 14.12 -27.53
N ASN A 452 -14.19 13.86 -28.84
CA ASN A 452 -15.34 13.82 -29.73
C ASN A 452 -15.56 12.40 -30.26
N ILE A 453 -16.79 12.13 -30.73
CA ILE A 453 -17.15 10.86 -31.37
C ILE A 453 -17.16 11.07 -32.87
N THR A 454 -16.39 10.28 -33.60
CA THR A 454 -16.36 10.30 -35.07
C THR A 454 -16.96 9.03 -35.62
N ILE A 455 -17.95 9.17 -36.51
CA ILE A 455 -18.56 8.05 -37.24
C ILE A 455 -18.15 8.17 -38.70
N THR A 456 -17.36 7.21 -39.18
CA THR A 456 -16.92 7.08 -40.56
C THR A 456 -17.72 5.98 -41.26
N ASP A 457 -18.35 6.30 -42.38
CA ASP A 457 -19.11 5.35 -43.20
C ASP A 457 -18.19 4.49 -44.10
N PRO A 458 -18.73 3.45 -44.76
CA PRO A 458 -17.93 2.57 -45.64
C PRO A 458 -17.30 3.30 -46.85
N ASN A 459 -17.85 4.45 -47.23
CA ASN A 459 -17.37 5.29 -48.33
C ASN A 459 -16.34 6.33 -47.84
N LYS A 460 -15.91 6.25 -46.57
CA LYS A 460 -14.95 7.12 -45.89
C LYS A 460 -15.46 8.54 -45.59
N TYR A 461 -16.76 8.80 -45.65
CA TYR A 461 -17.32 10.05 -45.14
C TYR A 461 -17.40 10.00 -43.63
N SER A 462 -16.88 11.04 -42.96
CA SER A 462 -16.82 11.10 -41.50
C SER A 462 -17.67 12.25 -40.95
N ILE A 463 -18.45 11.97 -39.91
CA ILE A 463 -19.20 12.96 -39.16
C ILE A 463 -18.66 12.97 -37.73
N GLN A 464 -18.31 14.15 -37.23
CA GLN A 464 -17.80 14.35 -35.88
C GLN A 464 -18.88 14.97 -35.00
N TYR A 465 -19.01 14.43 -33.78
CA TYR A 465 -19.96 14.85 -32.76
C TYR A 465 -19.19 15.23 -31.50
N ASP A 466 -19.53 16.36 -30.90
CA ASP A 466 -19.04 16.68 -29.56
C ASP A 466 -19.74 15.75 -28.57
N GLY A 467 -18.99 14.94 -27.82
CA GLY A 467 -19.60 13.90 -27.02
C GLY A 467 -18.81 13.49 -25.80
N TYR A 468 -19.52 13.31 -24.69
CA TYR A 468 -18.96 12.80 -23.44
C TYR A 468 -19.46 11.37 -23.20
N SER A 469 -18.56 10.48 -22.80
CA SER A 469 -18.93 9.13 -22.34
C SER A 469 -19.36 9.16 -20.90
N VAL A 470 -20.51 8.56 -20.62
CA VAL A 470 -21.00 8.35 -19.26
C VAL A 470 -21.09 6.84 -19.02
N PRO A 471 -20.42 6.29 -17.99
CA PRO A 471 -20.61 4.89 -17.63
C PRO A 471 -22.04 4.71 -17.11
N ILE A 472 -22.78 3.74 -17.64
CA ILE A 472 -24.12 3.39 -17.16
C ILE A 472 -24.10 1.96 -16.64
N LYS A 473 -24.84 1.75 -15.55
CA LYS A 473 -24.99 0.43 -14.91
C LYS A 473 -26.14 -0.41 -15.47
N GLU A 474 -27.14 0.21 -16.12
CA GLU A 474 -28.28 -0.49 -16.73
C GLU A 474 -29.02 0.40 -17.76
N ILE A 475 -29.38 -0.14 -18.92
CA ILE A 475 -30.13 0.54 -20.01
C ILE A 475 -31.25 -0.36 -20.53
N THR A 476 -32.44 0.19 -20.72
CA THR A 476 -33.68 -0.58 -20.87
C THR A 476 -34.58 -0.04 -22.01
N ILE A 477 -34.50 -0.56 -23.24
CA ILE A 477 -35.14 0.04 -24.43
C ILE A 477 -36.59 -0.46 -24.68
N GLU A 478 -37.53 0.46 -24.93
CA GLU A 478 -38.92 0.14 -25.29
C GLU A 478 -39.04 -0.37 -26.76
N LYS A 479 -39.67 -1.53 -26.95
CA LYS A 479 -39.80 -2.18 -28.28
C LYS A 479 -40.58 -1.34 -29.31
N SER A 480 -41.50 -0.50 -28.85
CA SER A 480 -42.32 0.40 -29.69
C SER A 480 -41.49 1.52 -30.36
N LEU A 481 -40.29 1.80 -29.84
CA LEU A 481 -39.37 2.83 -30.33
C LEU A 481 -38.32 2.28 -31.32
N ILE A 482 -38.39 0.98 -31.63
CA ILE A 482 -37.57 0.30 -32.65
C ILE A 482 -38.39 0.29 -33.94
N ARG A 483 -37.94 1.05 -34.95
CA ARG A 483 -38.57 1.07 -36.28
C ARG A 483 -38.31 -0.20 -37.07
#